data_AF-A0A7C4Z0S4-F1
#
_entry.id   AF-A0A7C4Z0S4-F1
#
_cell.length_a   1.000
_cell.length_b   1.000
_cell.length_c   1.000
_cell.angle_alpha   90.00
_cell.angle_beta   90.00
_cell.angle_gamma   90.00
#
_symmetry.space_group_name_H-M   'P 1'
#
loop_
_entity.id
_entity.type
_entity.pdbx_description
1 polymer ?
#
loop_
_entity_poly.entity_id
_entity_poly.type
_entity_poly.pdbx_seq_one_letter_code
_entity_poly.pdbx_strand_id
1 'polypeptide(L)' 'MRHIVIGLVFVTAVAPTLLPQACAGPVELIPGLGGLHHPVATTHPEAQQFFDQGLMLLYAFNHDEAERSFRRAAELDPK' A
#
# COMPACT_ATOMS: atom_id res chain seq x y z
N MET A 1 21.04 -29.42 50.45
CA MET A 1 21.45 -29.63 49.04
C MET A 1 20.29 -29.25 48.13
N ARG A 2 20.46 -28.14 47.39
CA ARG A 2 19.95 -27.82 46.04
C ARG A 2 18.44 -27.99 45.72
N HIS A 3 17.80 -26.82 45.65
CA HIS A 3 16.66 -26.34 44.84
C HIS A 3 16.09 -27.24 43.73
N ILE A 4 14.77 -27.17 43.53
CA ILE A 4 14.12 -27.07 42.21
C ILE A 4 12.81 -26.29 42.37
N VAL A 5 12.75 -25.11 41.75
CA VAL A 5 11.56 -24.28 41.54
C VAL A 5 11.07 -24.62 40.13
N ILE A 6 9.88 -25.20 40.00
CA ILE A 6 9.26 -25.43 38.70
C ILE A 6 8.54 -24.13 38.32
N GLY A 7 9.18 -23.39 37.41
CA GLY A 7 8.71 -22.10 36.92
C GLY A 7 7.44 -22.24 36.08
N LEU A 8 6.42 -21.50 36.47
CA LEU A 8 5.24 -21.23 35.67
C LEU A 8 5.63 -20.33 34.51
N VAL A 9 5.85 -20.90 33.33
CA VAL A 9 6.00 -20.12 32.09
C VAL A 9 4.62 -19.64 31.66
N PHE A 10 4.25 -18.43 32.08
CA PHE A 10 3.18 -17.69 31.44
C PHE A 10 3.66 -17.32 30.03
N VAL A 11 3.22 -18.07 29.03
CA VAL A 11 3.29 -17.61 27.64
C VAL A 11 2.26 -16.49 27.51
N THR A 12 2.71 -15.25 27.67
CA THR A 12 1.89 -14.10 27.29
C THR A 12 1.67 -14.17 25.79
N ALA A 13 0.42 -14.34 25.37
CA ALA A 13 0.04 -14.18 23.97
C ALA A 13 0.46 -12.77 23.52
N VAL A 14 1.52 -12.69 22.73
CA VAL A 14 1.81 -11.48 21.97
C VAL A 14 0.81 -11.49 20.82
N ALA A 15 -0.31 -10.78 21.00
CA ALA A 15 -1.16 -10.46 19.87
C ALA A 15 -0.26 -9.79 18.82
N PRO A 16 -0.26 -10.22 17.54
CA PRO A 16 0.40 -9.44 16.52
C PRO A 16 -0.35 -8.12 16.51
N THR A 17 0.30 -7.06 17.01
CA THR A 17 -0.11 -5.71 16.71
C THR A 17 -0.13 -5.65 15.19
N LEU A 18 -1.32 -5.70 14.60
CA LEU A 18 -1.54 -5.19 13.25
C LEU A 18 -1.06 -3.76 13.34
N LEU A 19 0.22 -3.53 13.00
CA LEU A 19 0.75 -2.18 12.92
C LEU A 19 -0.25 -1.46 12.01
N PRO A 20 -1.00 -0.44 12.49
CA PRO A 20 -1.73 0.41 11.58
C PRO A 20 -0.70 0.83 10.54
N GLN A 21 -0.97 0.53 9.26
CA GLN A 21 -0.12 0.90 8.13
C GLN A 21 0.24 2.37 8.34
N ALA A 22 1.45 2.62 8.84
CA ALA A 22 1.76 3.89 9.49
C ALA A 22 1.74 4.97 8.40
N CYS A 23 0.86 5.96 8.57
CA CYS A 23 0.79 7.24 7.85
C CYS A 23 1.54 7.23 6.52
N ALA A 24 1.03 6.50 5.53
CA ALA A 24 1.61 6.51 4.20
C ALA A 24 1.63 7.97 3.71
N GLY A 25 2.80 8.45 3.29
CA GLY A 25 2.99 9.83 2.82
C GLY A 25 2.16 10.13 1.57
N PRO A 26 2.38 11.29 0.92
CA PRO A 26 1.77 11.57 -0.38
C PRO A 26 2.01 10.43 -1.38
N VAL A 27 1.04 10.16 -2.25
CA VAL A 27 1.21 9.21 -3.36
C VAL A 27 2.06 9.90 -4.43
N GLU A 28 3.15 9.27 -4.83
CA GLU A 28 4.08 9.79 -5.84
C GLU A 28 4.23 8.82 -7.02
N LEU A 29 4.57 9.36 -8.18
CA LEU A 29 4.86 8.55 -9.36
C LEU A 29 6.17 7.77 -9.16
N ILE A 30 6.09 6.44 -9.29
CA ILE A 30 7.23 5.55 -9.12
C ILE A 30 7.93 5.40 -10.47
N PRO A 31 9.17 5.90 -10.62
CA PRO A 31 9.91 5.78 -11.86
C PRO A 31 10.26 4.31 -12.13
N GLY A 32 10.25 3.92 -13.41
CA GLY A 32 10.70 2.59 -13.83
C GLY A 32 9.72 1.44 -13.57
N LEU A 33 8.46 1.73 -13.22
CA LEU A 33 7.44 0.70 -13.00
C LEU A 33 7.14 -0.11 -14.27
N GLY A 34 7.39 0.47 -15.45
CA GLY A 34 7.17 -0.09 -16.79
C GLY A 34 6.28 0.84 -17.61
N GLY A 35 5.66 0.33 -18.68
CA GLY A 35 4.96 1.16 -19.69
C GLY A 35 3.53 0.74 -20.00
N LEU A 36 2.81 0.17 -19.03
CA LEU A 36 1.38 -0.10 -19.25
C LEU A 36 0.65 1.24 -19.35
N HIS A 37 -0.06 1.42 -20.47
CA HIS A 37 -0.87 2.61 -20.70
C HIS A 37 -2.29 2.19 -21.05
N HIS A 38 -3.26 2.75 -20.35
CA HIS A 38 -4.68 2.58 -20.66
C HIS A 38 -5.34 3.96 -20.72
N PRO A 39 -5.68 4.46 -21.93
CA PRO A 39 -6.24 5.80 -22.05
C PRO A 39 -7.57 5.87 -21.30
N VAL A 40 -7.68 6.82 -20.37
CA VAL A 40 -8.93 7.17 -19.71
C VAL A 40 -9.41 8.54 -20.17
N ALA A 41 -10.69 8.83 -19.97
CA ALA A 41 -11.26 10.13 -20.30
C ALA A 41 -10.81 11.19 -19.27
N THR A 42 -9.53 11.58 -19.35
CA THR A 42 -8.95 12.67 -18.56
C THR A 42 -8.23 13.65 -19.47
N THR A 43 -8.27 14.93 -19.09
CA THR A 43 -7.40 15.95 -19.71
C THR A 43 -6.19 16.31 -18.86
N HIS A 44 -6.08 15.75 -17.65
CA HIS A 44 -4.99 16.00 -16.73
C HIS A 44 -3.89 14.93 -16.90
N PRO A 45 -2.72 15.27 -17.47
CA PRO A 45 -1.70 14.26 -17.81
C PRO A 45 -1.22 13.47 -16.58
N GLU A 46 -1.13 14.12 -15.44
CA GLU A 46 -0.74 13.46 -14.18
C GLU A 46 -1.82 12.48 -13.68
N ALA A 47 -3.11 12.75 -13.92
CA ALA A 47 -4.18 11.81 -13.56
C ALA A 47 -4.08 10.53 -14.40
N GLN A 48 -3.78 10.67 -15.70
CA GLN A 48 -3.49 9.52 -16.58
C GLN A 48 -2.30 8.71 -16.06
N GLN A 49 -1.22 9.37 -15.63
CA GLN A 49 -0.03 8.69 -15.10
C GLN A 49 -0.32 7.92 -13.81
N PHE A 50 -1.09 8.50 -12.87
CA PHE A 50 -1.50 7.79 -11.66
C PHE A 50 -2.46 6.64 -11.95
N PHE A 51 -3.33 6.76 -12.96
CA PHE A 51 -4.19 5.65 -13.40
C PHE A 51 -3.36 4.50 -13.96
N ASP A 52 -2.42 4.81 -14.86
CA ASP A 52 -1.50 3.82 -15.44
C ASP A 52 -0.66 3.13 -14.35
N GLN A 53 -0.11 3.90 -13.40
CA GLN A 53 0.60 3.36 -12.23
C GLN A 53 -0.30 2.41 -11.41
N GLY A 54 -1.55 2.81 -11.14
CA GLY A 54 -2.50 1.98 -10.41
C GLY A 54 -2.76 0.64 -11.09
N LEU A 55 -2.91 0.63 -12.42
CA LEU A 55 -3.05 -0.63 -13.18
C LEU A 55 -1.81 -1.52 -13.08
N MET A 56 -0.62 -0.93 -13.17
CA MET A 56 0.62 -1.68 -13.03
C MET A 56 0.74 -2.34 -11.66
N LEU A 57 0.46 -1.58 -10.60
CA LEU A 57 0.49 -2.07 -9.22
C LEU A 57 -0.57 -3.14 -8.96
N LEU A 58 -1.76 -2.97 -9.54
CA LEU A 58 -2.83 -3.95 -9.48
C LEU A 58 -2.38 -5.28 -10.11
N TYR A 59 -1.81 -5.23 -11.31
CA TYR A 59 -1.28 -6.45 -11.97
C TYR A 59 -0.05 -7.04 -11.26
N ALA A 60 0.69 -6.23 -10.51
CA ALA A 60 1.79 -6.68 -9.65
C ALA A 60 1.35 -7.13 -8.25
N PHE A 61 0.03 -7.22 -7.98
CA PHE A 61 -0.58 -7.61 -6.70
C PHE A 61 -0.31 -6.66 -5.52
N ASN A 62 0.07 -5.41 -5.79
CA ASN A 62 0.16 -4.34 -4.79
C ASN A 62 -1.14 -3.53 -4.73
N HIS A 63 -2.17 -4.12 -4.13
CA HIS A 63 -3.52 -3.59 -4.13
C HIS A 63 -3.64 -2.28 -3.34
N ASP A 64 -2.96 -2.16 -2.20
CA ASP A 64 -3.03 -0.97 -1.35
C ASP A 64 -2.45 0.25 -2.07
N GLU A 65 -1.31 0.10 -2.75
CA GLU A 65 -0.72 1.19 -3.53
C GLU A 65 -1.53 1.48 -4.80
N ALA A 66 -2.09 0.45 -5.44
CA ALA A 66 -2.96 0.64 -6.59
C ALA A 66 -4.19 1.51 -6.23
N GLU A 67 -4.86 1.19 -5.12
CA GLU A 67 -5.99 1.98 -4.62
C GLU A 67 -5.59 3.44 -4.35
N ARG A 68 -4.43 3.65 -3.74
CA ARG A 68 -3.88 4.99 -3.49
C ARG A 68 -3.62 5.75 -4.79
N SER A 69 -3.00 5.13 -5.80
CA SER A 69 -2.78 5.72 -7.11
C SER A 69 -4.08 6.06 -7.83
N PHE A 70 -5.07 5.16 -7.83
CA PHE A 70 -6.38 5.45 -8.44
C PHE A 70 -7.11 6.59 -7.75
N ARG A 71 -7.08 6.64 -6.40
CA ARG A 71 -7.63 7.76 -5.64
C ARG A 71 -6.96 9.08 -6.03
N ARG A 72 -5.64 9.09 -6.16
CA ARG A 72 -4.90 10.29 -6.56
C ARG A 72 -5.28 10.75 -7.98
N ALA A 73 -5.45 9.82 -8.91
CA ALA A 73 -5.94 10.15 -10.25
C ALA A 73 -7.33 10.82 -10.20
N ALA A 74 -8.26 10.28 -9.40
CA ALA A 74 -9.60 10.84 -9.23
C ALA A 74 -9.61 12.21 -8.51
N GLU A 75 -8.68 12.45 -7.57
CA GLU A 75 -8.52 13.76 -6.93
C GLU A 75 -8.03 14.84 -7.92
N LEU A 76 -7.16 14.44 -8.86
CA LEU A 76 -6.62 15.34 -9.89
C LEU A 76 -7.64 15.64 -10.99
N ASP A 77 -8.55 14.71 -11.28
CA ASP A 77 -9.64 14.89 -12.26
C ASP A 77 -11.00 14.45 -11.69
N PRO A 78 -11.69 15.33 -10.92
CA PRO A 78 -12.90 14.96 -10.18
C PRO A 78 -14.19 14.95 -11.02
N LYS A 79 -14.12 15.04 -12.35
CA LYS A 79 -15.27 15.31 -13.24
C LYS A 79 -15.69 14.11 -14.09
#